data_AF-A0A6V7L0H7-F1
#
_entry.id   AF-A0A6V7L0H7-F1
#
_cell.length_a   1.000
_cell.length_b   1.000
_cell.length_c   1.000
_cell.angle_alpha   90.00
_cell.angle_beta   90.00
_cell.angle_gamma   90.00
#
_symmetry.space_group_name_H-M   'P 1'
#
loop_
_entity.id
_entity.type
_entity.pdbx_description
1 polymer ?
#
loop_
_entity_poly.entity_id
_entity_poly.type
_entity_poly.pdbx_seq_one_letter_code
_entity_poly.pdbx_strand_id
1 'polypeptide(L)'
;LEFPSYLLGISAEGLSHKLTSREFESKWGSQSESVDVTLNVAQALYTRDALAKDIYARLFDYLVKQVNSAMVTTRDTLEIAILDIYGFEIFDTNGFEQFCINFVNEKLQQIFIELTLKAEQ
;
A
#
# COMPACT_ATOMS: atom_id res chain seq x y z
N LEU A 1 23.42 0.72 -7.27
CA LEU A 1 22.44 1.09 -6.22
C LEU A 1 22.85 2.34 -5.42
N GLU A 2 24.02 2.94 -5.70
CA GLU A 2 24.52 4.14 -4.98
C GLU A 2 23.51 5.28 -4.83
N PHE A 3 22.91 5.72 -5.94
CA PHE A 3 21.98 6.86 -5.91
C PHE A 3 20.70 6.59 -5.08
N PRO A 4 19.93 5.52 -5.31
CA PRO A 4 18.76 5.24 -4.46
C PRO A 4 19.15 4.98 -2.99
N SER A 5 20.29 4.34 -2.72
CA SER A 5 20.79 4.14 -1.36
C SER A 5 21.12 5.44 -0.65
N TYR A 6 21.76 6.39 -1.34
CA TYR A 6 22.01 7.74 -0.82
C TYR A 6 20.71 8.46 -0.44
N LEU A 7 19.71 8.44 -1.33
CA LEU A 7 18.41 9.09 -1.06
C LEU A 7 17.66 8.45 0.12
N LEU A 8 17.74 7.13 0.25
CA LEU A 8 17.09 6.37 1.32
C LEU A 8 17.89 6.37 2.64
N GLY A 9 19.12 6.88 2.65
CA GLY A 9 19.99 6.90 3.83
C GLY A 9 20.42 5.51 4.31
N ILE A 10 20.57 4.55 3.39
CA ILE A 10 20.98 3.17 3.68
C ILE A 10 22.22 2.77 2.87
N SER A 11 22.90 1.70 3.26
CA SER A 11 24.07 1.22 2.51
C SER A 11 23.67 0.61 1.17
N ALA A 12 24.49 0.81 0.13
CA ALA A 12 24.27 0.21 -1.19
C ALA A 12 24.39 -1.31 -1.16
N GLU A 13 25.32 -1.84 -0.37
CA GLU A 13 25.49 -3.27 -0.14
C GLU A 13 24.27 -3.86 0.60
N GLY A 14 23.80 -3.21 1.66
CA GLY A 14 22.63 -3.67 2.41
C GLY A 14 21.35 -3.65 1.57
N LEU A 15 21.16 -2.60 0.75
CA LEU A 15 20.06 -2.55 -0.20
C LEU A 15 20.17 -3.66 -1.24
N SER A 16 21.37 -3.90 -1.79
CA SER A 16 21.58 -4.99 -2.74
C SER A 16 21.24 -6.34 -2.12
N HIS A 17 21.77 -6.62 -0.93
CA HIS A 17 21.56 -7.88 -0.21
C HIS A 17 20.06 -8.12 0.05
N LYS A 18 19.34 -7.14 0.60
CA LYS A 18 17.91 -7.29 0.89
C LYS A 18 17.02 -7.35 -0.35
N LEU A 19 17.47 -6.84 -1.50
CA LEU A 19 16.75 -6.99 -2.77
C LEU A 19 16.97 -8.36 -3.42
N THR A 20 18.14 -9.00 -3.19
CA THR A 20 18.53 -10.23 -3.90
C THR A 20 18.55 -11.47 -3.01
N SER A 21 18.43 -11.32 -1.70
CA SER A 21 18.55 -12.42 -0.74
C SER A 21 17.48 -12.28 0.34
N ARG A 22 17.01 -13.42 0.83
CA ARG A 22 16.21 -13.50 2.05
C ARG A 22 16.98 -14.29 3.10
N GLU A 23 16.90 -13.80 4.32
CA GLU A 23 17.52 -14.44 5.47
C GLU A 23 16.55 -15.45 6.06
N PHE A 24 17.00 -16.69 6.24
CA PHE A 24 16.21 -17.78 6.78
C PHE A 24 16.85 -18.28 8.08
N GLU A 25 16.14 -18.11 9.19
CA GLU A 25 16.55 -18.68 10.47
C GLU A 25 16.08 -20.14 10.56
N SER A 26 17.04 -21.06 10.60
CA SER A 26 16.80 -22.46 10.93
C SER A 26 17.08 -22.69 12.42
N LYS A 27 16.09 -23.20 13.14
CA LYS A 27 16.24 -23.61 14.55
C LYS A 27 16.30 -25.13 14.63
N TRP A 28 17.43 -25.67 15.04
CA TRP A 28 17.60 -27.09 15.33
C TRP A 28 18.06 -27.27 16.78
N GLY A 29 17.16 -27.73 17.65
CA GLY A 29 17.42 -27.81 19.09
C GLY A 29 17.62 -26.43 19.71
N SER A 30 18.72 -26.25 20.47
CA SER A 30 19.09 -24.99 21.12
C SER A 30 19.98 -24.08 20.25
N GLN A 31 20.30 -24.48 19.02
CA GLN A 31 21.09 -23.68 18.09
C GLN A 31 20.19 -23.03 17.02
N SER A 32 20.47 -21.77 16.73
CA SER A 32 19.84 -20.99 15.67
C SER A 32 20.91 -20.63 14.66
N GLU A 33 20.75 -21.07 13.42
CA GLU A 33 21.60 -20.69 12.30
C GLU A 33 20.81 -19.80 11.35
N SER A 34 21.42 -18.70 10.92
CA SER A 34 20.87 -17.83 9.88
C SER A 34 21.54 -18.15 8.55
N VAL A 35 20.73 -18.45 7.53
CA VAL A 35 21.19 -18.80 6.18
C VAL A 35 20.61 -17.82 5.17
N ASP A 36 21.48 -17.22 4.37
CA ASP A 36 21.08 -16.40 3.24
C ASP A 36 20.68 -17.25 2.04
N VAL A 37 19.45 -17.03 1.55
CA VAL A 37 18.92 -17.67 0.36
C VAL A 37 18.79 -16.64 -0.75
N THR A 38 19.58 -16.81 -1.82
CA THR A 38 19.50 -15.98 -3.02
C THR A 38 18.16 -16.16 -3.72
N LEU A 39 17.52 -15.04 -4.05
CA LEU A 39 16.27 -14.97 -4.78
C LEU A 39 16.50 -15.19 -6.28
N ASN A 40 15.50 -15.77 -6.95
CA ASN A 40 15.48 -15.75 -8.40
C ASN A 40 15.09 -14.34 -8.93
N VAL A 41 15.27 -14.13 -10.24
CA VAL A 41 15.02 -12.81 -10.87
C VAL A 41 13.60 -12.31 -10.63
N ALA A 42 12.58 -13.17 -10.77
CA ALA A 42 11.18 -12.78 -10.57
C ALA A 42 10.90 -12.35 -9.12
N GLN A 43 11.46 -13.07 -8.15
CA GLN A 43 11.36 -12.73 -6.73
C GLN A 43 12.07 -11.42 -6.41
N ALA A 44 13.27 -11.20 -6.92
CA ALA A 44 14.01 -9.95 -6.71
C ALA A 44 13.28 -8.74 -7.32
N LEU A 45 12.68 -8.89 -8.51
CA LEU A 45 11.83 -7.87 -9.12
C LEU A 45 10.60 -7.58 -8.26
N TYR A 46 9.93 -8.62 -7.74
CA TYR A 46 8.81 -8.45 -6.84
C TYR A 46 9.20 -7.70 -5.55
N THR A 47 10.35 -8.05 -4.94
CA THR A 47 10.86 -7.35 -3.75
C THR A 47 11.14 -5.87 -4.04
N ARG A 48 11.75 -5.55 -5.18
CA ARG A 48 11.98 -4.17 -5.62
C ARG A 48 10.67 -3.40 -5.75
N ASP A 49 9.69 -3.98 -6.42
CA ASP A 49 8.40 -3.32 -6.67
C ASP A 49 7.60 -3.16 -5.37
N ALA A 50 7.66 -4.16 -4.48
CA ALA A 50 7.05 -4.10 -3.15
C ALA A 50 7.69 -2.99 -2.31
N LEU A 51 9.01 -2.87 -2.30
CA LEU A 51 9.71 -1.79 -1.59
C LEU A 51 9.29 -0.41 -2.11
N ALA A 52 9.23 -0.23 -3.43
CA ALA A 52 8.79 1.03 -4.03
C ALA A 52 7.34 1.38 -3.65
N LYS A 53 6.44 0.41 -3.70
CA LYS A 53 5.03 0.57 -3.30
C LYS A 53 4.90 0.92 -1.81
N ASP A 54 5.64 0.26 -0.94
CA ASP A 54 5.61 0.50 0.52
C ASP A 54 6.15 1.89 0.88
N ILE A 55 7.25 2.33 0.24
CA ILE A 55 7.79 3.69 0.44
C ILE A 55 6.74 4.74 0.05
N TYR A 56 6.10 4.60 -1.11
CA TYR A 56 5.09 5.54 -1.58
C TYR A 56 3.86 5.54 -0.65
N ALA A 57 3.38 4.36 -0.23
CA ALA A 57 2.26 4.24 0.68
C ALA A 57 2.53 4.96 2.03
N ARG A 58 3.72 4.74 2.62
CA ARG A 58 4.12 5.42 3.86
C ARG A 58 4.25 6.93 3.70
N LEU A 59 4.75 7.39 2.57
CA LEU A 59 4.84 8.82 2.28
C LEU A 59 3.43 9.43 2.19
N PHE A 60 2.51 8.78 1.48
CA PHE A 60 1.12 9.24 1.38
C PHE A 60 0.45 9.30 2.76
N ASP A 61 0.58 8.23 3.56
CA ASP A 61 0.05 8.19 4.93
C ASP A 61 0.64 9.30 5.81
N TYR A 62 1.94 9.57 5.67
CA TYR A 62 2.60 10.66 6.39
C TYR A 62 2.00 12.02 5.99
N LEU A 63 1.83 12.27 4.69
CA LEU A 63 1.24 13.53 4.21
C LEU A 63 -0.19 13.73 4.74
N VAL A 64 -1.03 12.70 4.67
CA VAL A 64 -2.40 12.74 5.22
C VAL A 64 -2.38 13.04 6.72
N LYS A 65 -1.49 12.39 7.48
CA LYS A 65 -1.34 12.66 8.92
C LYS A 65 -0.92 14.09 9.18
N GLN A 66 0.05 14.64 8.44
CA GLN A 66 0.50 16.02 8.60
C GLN A 66 -0.63 17.02 8.32
N VAL A 67 -1.41 16.81 7.27
CA VAL A 67 -2.58 17.66 6.95
C VAL A 67 -3.61 17.58 8.08
N ASN A 68 -3.97 16.37 8.53
CA ASN A 68 -4.94 16.18 9.61
C ASN A 68 -4.47 16.82 10.92
N SER A 69 -3.19 16.68 11.28
CA SER A 69 -2.62 17.33 12.47
C SER A 69 -2.68 18.85 12.41
N ALA A 70 -2.56 19.45 11.23
CA ALA A 70 -2.69 20.90 11.05
C ALA A 70 -4.15 21.39 11.15
N MET A 71 -5.13 20.50 10.95
CA MET A 71 -6.56 20.80 10.93
C MET A 71 -7.28 20.46 12.25
N VAL A 72 -6.57 20.00 13.27
CA VAL A 72 -7.17 19.58 14.56
C VAL A 72 -7.97 20.71 15.19
N THR A 73 -9.21 20.39 15.58
CA THR A 73 -10.09 21.28 16.35
C THR A 73 -10.33 20.69 17.74
N THR A 74 -10.56 21.55 18.73
CA THR A 74 -10.75 21.16 20.14
C THR A 74 -12.21 20.97 20.54
N ARG A 75 -13.15 21.09 19.60
CA ARG A 75 -14.59 21.03 19.87
C ARG A 75 -15.17 19.75 19.28
N ASP A 76 -15.97 19.08 20.09
CA ASP A 76 -16.76 17.94 19.64
C ASP A 76 -18.00 18.50 18.93
N THR A 77 -18.03 18.40 17.61
CA THR A 77 -19.08 18.97 16.76
C THR A 77 -19.63 17.90 15.82
N LEU A 78 -20.88 18.05 15.40
CA LEU A 78 -21.43 17.25 14.31
C LEU A 78 -20.53 17.37 13.07
N GLU A 79 -20.26 16.25 12.41
CA GLU A 79 -19.39 16.18 11.24
C GLU A 79 -20.21 15.95 9.97
N ILE A 80 -19.80 16.60 8.87
CA ILE A 80 -20.32 16.35 7.54
C ILE A 80 -19.14 15.87 6.70
N ALA A 81 -19.20 14.62 6.24
CA ALA A 81 -18.18 14.03 5.38
C ALA A 81 -18.58 14.15 3.91
N ILE A 82 -17.61 14.48 3.06
CA ILE A 82 -17.76 14.47 1.59
C ILE A 82 -16.89 13.35 1.05
N LEU A 83 -17.47 12.48 0.23
CA LEU A 83 -16.77 11.40 -0.45
C LEU A 83 -16.50 11.81 -1.90
N ASP A 84 -15.23 11.86 -2.28
CA ASP A 84 -14.77 12.07 -3.66
C ASP A 84 -13.91 10.88 -4.08
N ILE A 85 -14.31 10.22 -5.17
CA ILE A 85 -13.71 8.97 -5.64
C ILE A 85 -13.76 8.89 -7.18
N TYR A 86 -12.96 7.99 -7.74
CA TYR A 86 -13.03 7.66 -9.17
C TYR A 86 -14.39 7.07 -9.56
N GLY A 87 -14.95 7.58 -10.65
CA GLY A 87 -16.15 7.02 -11.28
C GLY A 87 -15.86 5.73 -12.08
N PHE A 88 -16.92 5.14 -12.63
CA PHE A 88 -16.81 3.92 -13.43
C PHE A 88 -15.97 4.15 -14.70
N GLU A 89 -15.03 3.24 -14.98
CA GLU A 89 -14.10 3.33 -16.12
C GLU A 89 -14.32 2.22 -17.13
N ILE A 90 -14.29 2.56 -18.43
CA ILE A 90 -14.37 1.61 -19.54
C ILE A 90 -13.41 2.04 -20.64
N PHE A 91 -12.41 1.19 -20.92
CA PHE A 91 -11.46 1.39 -22.01
C PHE A 91 -11.48 0.18 -22.98
N ASP A 92 -10.82 0.33 -24.13
CA ASP A 92 -10.66 -0.74 -25.13
C ASP A 92 -9.93 -1.96 -24.55
N THR A 93 -9.04 -1.76 -23.58
CA THR A 93 -8.40 -2.82 -22.80
C THR A 93 -8.38 -2.41 -21.33
N ASN A 94 -9.02 -3.21 -20.48
CA ASN A 94 -9.14 -2.94 -19.06
C ASN A 94 -8.11 -3.77 -18.27
N GLY A 95 -7.39 -3.11 -17.37
CA GLY A 95 -6.41 -3.73 -16.48
C GLY A 95 -7.02 -4.19 -15.15
N PHE A 96 -6.15 -4.61 -14.25
CA PHE A 96 -6.53 -4.95 -12.88
C PHE A 96 -7.05 -3.71 -12.12
N GLU A 97 -6.51 -2.54 -12.43
CA GLU A 97 -6.89 -1.26 -11.86
C GLU A 97 -8.36 -0.92 -12.15
N GLN A 98 -8.81 -1.06 -13.40
CA GLN A 98 -10.22 -0.84 -13.77
C GLN A 98 -11.14 -1.84 -13.04
N PHE A 99 -10.72 -3.09 -12.88
CA PHE A 99 -11.47 -4.06 -12.07
C PHE A 99 -11.63 -3.57 -10.63
N CYS A 100 -10.56 -3.11 -9.97
CA CYS A 100 -10.63 -2.55 -8.62
C CYS A 100 -11.55 -1.33 -8.53
N ILE A 101 -11.43 -0.39 -9.48
CA ILE A 101 -12.24 0.84 -9.52
C ILE A 101 -13.73 0.49 -9.68
N ASN A 102 -14.06 -0.34 -10.67
CA ASN A 102 -15.44 -0.69 -10.98
C ASN A 102 -16.06 -1.57 -9.88
N PHE A 103 -15.27 -2.42 -9.22
CA PHE A 103 -15.73 -3.20 -8.06
C PHE A 103 -16.13 -2.31 -6.88
N VAL A 104 -15.33 -1.27 -6.56
CA VAL A 104 -15.68 -0.32 -5.51
C VAL A 104 -16.95 0.46 -5.87
N ASN A 105 -17.08 0.88 -7.13
CA ASN A 105 -18.29 1.55 -7.63
C ASN A 105 -19.54 0.66 -7.47
N GLU A 106 -19.45 -0.62 -7.83
CA GLU A 106 -20.55 -1.58 -7.64
C GLU A 106 -20.94 -1.72 -6.16
N LYS A 107 -19.96 -1.78 -5.26
CA LYS A 107 -20.22 -1.83 -3.81
C LYS A 107 -20.88 -0.57 -3.28
N LEU A 108 -20.50 0.60 -3.78
CA LEU A 108 -21.14 1.86 -3.40
C LEU A 108 -22.57 1.97 -3.93
N GLN A 109 -22.82 1.50 -5.16
CA GLN A 109 -24.17 1.40 -5.70
C GLN A 109 -25.05 0.47 -4.85
N GLN A 110 -24.51 -0.66 -4.41
CA GLN A 110 -25.21 -1.57 -3.50
C GLN A 110 -25.60 -0.88 -2.18
N ILE A 111 -24.66 -0.15 -1.56
CA ILE A 111 -24.92 0.62 -0.32
C ILE A 111 -26.00 1.69 -0.56
N PHE A 112 -25.91 2.42 -1.67
CA PHE A 112 -26.88 3.45 -2.02
C PHE A 112 -28.30 2.90 -2.12
N ILE A 113 -28.49 1.79 -2.86
CA ILE A 113 -29.79 1.14 -3.01
C ILE A 113 -30.34 0.71 -1.65
N GLU A 114 -29.51 0.09 -0.80
CA GLU A 114 -29.94 -0.35 0.53
C GLU A 114 -30.41 0.82 1.41
N LEU A 115 -29.67 1.92 1.40
CA LEU A 115 -30.01 3.12 2.17
C LEU A 115 -31.28 3.80 1.65
N THR A 116 -31.44 3.89 0.33
CA THR A 116 -32.64 4.47 -0.28
C THR A 116 -33.88 3.62 0.05
N LEU A 117 -33.81 2.29 -0.10
CA LEU A 117 -34.93 1.41 0.21
C LEU A 117 -35.35 1.48 1.69
N LYS A 118 -34.37 1.56 2.60
CA LYS A 118 -34.64 1.74 4.04
C LYS A 118 -35.29 3.07 4.38
N ALA A 119 -35.01 4.13 3.62
CA ALA A 119 -35.60 5.44 3.84
C ALA A 119 -37.05 5.54 3.31
N GLU A 120 -37.42 4.70 2.34
CA GLU A 120 -38.76 4.66 1.74
C GLU A 120 -39.76 3.73 2.46
N GLN A 121 -39.31 2.86 3.39
CA GLN A 121 -40.15 1.98 4.23
C GLN A 121 -40.43 2.58 5.60
#